data_AF-A0A7Y3IWU7-F1
#
_entry.id   AF-A0A7Y3IWU7-F1
#
_cell.length_a   1.000
_cell.length_b   1.000
_cell.length_c   1.000
_cell.angle_alpha   90.00
_cell.angle_beta   90.00
_cell.angle_gamma   90.00
#
_symmetry.space_group_name_H-M   'P 1'
#
loop_
_entity.id
_entity.type
_entity.pdbx_description
1 polymer ?
#
loop_
_entity_poly.entity_id
_entity_poly.type
_entity_poly.pdbx_seq_one_letter_code
_entity_poly.pdbx_strand_id
1 'polypeptide(L)' 'MYKIEVQEENGLWHDVRGASGEVRKYPTRGAAHVALQALYPVLVGLEKYAAGPQRTRVISDSFEKEDPEAAS' A
#
# COMPACT_ATOMS: atom_id res chain seq x y z
N MET A 1 6.26 -9.95 -0.91
CA MET A 1 5.68 -9.00 -1.89
C MET A 1 5.21 -7.76 -1.15
N TYR A 2 5.09 -6.63 -1.84
CA TYR A 2 4.61 -5.37 -1.26
C TYR A 2 3.41 -4.87 -2.04
N LYS A 3 2.44 -4.26 -1.35
CA LYS A 3 1.33 -3.54 -1.98
C LYS A 3 1.24 -2.13 -1.42
N ILE A 4 0.47 -1.31 -2.11
CA ILE A 4 0.22 0.08 -1.74
C ILE A 4 -1.25 0.23 -1.39
N GLU A 5 -1.51 1.01 -0.34
CA GLU A 5 -2.85 1.34 0.11
C GLU A 5 -2.99 2.86 0.27
N VAL A 6 -4.20 3.34 0.02
CA VAL A 6 -4.55 4.74 0.27
C VAL A 6 -5.76 4.84 1.17
N GLN A 7 -5.81 5.91 1.96
CA GLN A 7 -6.88 6.16 2.92
C GLN A 7 -7.93 7.11 2.34
N GLU A 8 -9.16 6.61 2.26
CA GLU A 8 -10.35 7.37 1.92
C GLU A 8 -10.66 8.45 2.97
N GLU A 9 -11.54 9.40 2.62
CA GLU A 9 -11.92 10.48 3.54
C GLU A 9 -12.65 9.98 4.80
N ASN A 10 -13.27 8.82 4.71
CA ASN A 10 -13.91 8.13 5.83
C ASN A 10 -12.92 7.36 6.73
N GLY A 11 -11.61 7.42 6.44
CA GLY A 11 -10.57 6.76 7.21
C GLY A 11 -10.30 5.30 6.82
N LEU A 12 -11.04 4.74 5.85
CA LEU A 12 -10.82 3.37 5.38
C LEU A 12 -9.62 3.27 4.44
N TRP A 13 -8.80 2.26 4.66
CA TRP A 13 -7.67 1.92 3.77
C TRP A 13 -8.13 0.94 2.70
N HIS A 14 -7.74 1.16 1.45
CA HIS A 14 -8.00 0.23 0.37
C HIS A 14 -6.75 0.00 -0.49
N ASP A 15 -6.67 -1.21 -1.04
CA ASP A 15 -5.62 -1.61 -1.98
C ASP A 15 -5.72 -0.86 -3.29
N VAL A 16 -4.59 -0.30 -3.74
CA VAL A 16 -4.54 0.32 -5.05
C VAL A 16 -4.49 -0.76 -6.12
N ARG A 17 -5.47 -0.70 -7.01
CA ARG A 17 -5.66 -1.68 -8.07
C ARG A 17 -5.12 -1.18 -9.42
N GLY A 18 -4.75 -2.13 -10.28
CA GLY A 18 -4.43 -1.88 -11.68
C GLY A 18 -5.69 -1.65 -12.51
N ALA A 19 -5.51 -1.34 -13.80
CA ALA A 19 -6.63 -1.14 -14.72
C ALA A 19 -7.50 -2.41 -14.88
N SER A 20 -6.93 -3.59 -14.64
CA SER A 20 -7.64 -4.89 -14.63
C SER A 20 -8.46 -5.14 -13.35
N GLY A 21 -8.37 -4.27 -12.34
CA GLY A 21 -9.01 -4.47 -11.04
C GLY A 21 -8.20 -5.34 -10.06
N GLU A 22 -7.03 -5.85 -10.47
CA GLU A 22 -6.13 -6.62 -9.62
C GLU A 22 -5.29 -5.73 -8.70
N VAL A 23 -4.96 -6.20 -7.50
CA VAL A 23 -4.11 -5.48 -6.55
C VAL A 23 -2.70 -5.34 -7.11
N ARG A 24 -2.15 -4.12 -7.12
CA ARG A 24 -0.76 -3.92 -7.55
C ARG A 24 0.21 -4.46 -6.51
N LYS A 25 0.95 -5.50 -6.89
CA LYS A 25 2.03 -6.08 -6.09
C LYS A 25 3.39 -5.72 -6.68
N TYR A 26 4.34 -5.45 -5.80
CA TYR A 26 5.71 -5.08 -6.14
C TYR A 26 6.70 -6.03 -5.47
N PRO A 27 7.84 -6.32 -6.12
CA PRO A 27 8.83 -7.25 -5.60
C PRO A 27 9.61 -6.67 -4.42
N THR A 28 9.77 -5.35 -4.35
CA THR A 28 10.53 -4.67 -3.30
C THR A 28 9.75 -3.49 -2.73
N ARG A 29 10.05 -3.13 -1.48
CA ARG A 29 9.48 -1.95 -0.82
C ARG A 29 9.81 -0.66 -1.56
N GLY A 30 11.02 -0.57 -2.12
CA GLY A 30 11.45 0.57 -2.92
C GLY A 30 10.63 0.73 -4.20
N ALA A 31 10.37 -0.37 -4.93
CA ALA A 31 9.52 -0.35 -6.11
C ALA A 31 8.09 0.09 -5.78
N ALA A 32 7.53 -0.38 -4.65
CA ALA A 32 6.23 0.05 -4.17
C ALA A 32 6.20 1.55 -3.83
N HIS A 33 7.24 2.09 -3.18
CA HIS A 33 7.33 3.52 -2.87
C HIS A 33 7.44 4.39 -4.13
N VAL A 34 8.25 4.00 -5.11
CA VAL A 34 8.35 4.71 -6.40
C VAL A 34 6.99 4.75 -7.09
N ALA A 35 6.28 3.62 -7.11
CA ALA A 35 4.94 3.55 -7.69
C ALA A 35 3.91 4.38 -6.90
N LEU A 36 3.99 4.38 -5.56
CA LEU A 36 3.13 5.19 -4.69
C LEU A 36 3.31 6.68 -4.99
N GLN A 37 4.56 7.15 -5.13
CA GLN A 37 4.87 8.53 -5.48
C GLN A 37 4.42 8.89 -6.90
N ALA A 38 4.52 7.96 -7.86
CA ALA A 38 4.07 8.19 -9.22
C ALA A 38 2.54 8.29 -9.34
N LEU A 39 1.81 7.49 -8.56
CA LEU A 39 0.34 7.44 -8.58
C LEU A 39 -0.30 8.54 -7.72
N TYR A 40 0.32 8.88 -6.59
CA TYR A 40 -0.21 9.84 -5.62
C TYR A 40 0.82 10.93 -5.26
N PRO A 41 1.37 11.67 -6.24
CA PRO A 41 2.46 12.61 -6.01
C PRO A 41 2.07 13.74 -5.05
N VAL A 42 0.80 14.17 -5.08
CA VAL A 42 0.28 15.21 -4.19
C VAL A 42 0.18 14.68 -2.77
N LEU A 43 -0.39 13.49 -2.54
CA LEU A 43 -0.52 12.93 -1.19
C LEU A 43 0.85 12.67 -0.58
N VAL A 44 1.76 12.02 -1.31
CA VAL A 44 3.13 11.76 -0.85
C VAL A 44 3.93 13.05 -0.65
N GLY A 45 3.70 14.05 -1.50
CA GLY A 45 4.31 15.37 -1.36
C GLY A 45 3.82 16.11 -0.11
N LEU A 46 2.52 16.04 0.17
CA LEU A 46 1.91 16.65 1.35
C LEU A 46 2.41 16.03 2.65
N GLU A 47 2.75 14.74 2.70
CA GLU A 47 3.36 14.13 3.91
C GLU A 47 4.65 14.84 4.36
N LYS A 48 5.38 15.49 3.43
CA LYS A 48 6.60 16.24 3.75
C LYS A 48 6.34 17.61 4.39
N TYR A 49 5.14 18.16 4.21
CA TYR A 49 4.81 19.54 4.56
C TYR A 49 3.62 19.67 5.52
N ALA A 50 2.72 18.69 5.53
CA ALA A 50 1.49 18.72 6.30
C ALA A 50 1.66 17.95 7.61
N ALA A 51 1.35 18.59 8.72
CA ALA A 51 1.13 17.95 10.02
C ALA A 51 -0.21 17.17 10.07
N GLY A 52 -0.66 16.64 8.92
CA GLY A 52 -1.89 15.87 8.76
C GLY A 52 -1.61 14.36 8.72
N PRO A 53 -2.63 13.52 8.92
CA PRO A 53 -2.46 12.07 8.92
C PRO A 53 -2.01 11.57 7.53
N GLN A 54 -1.06 10.63 7.53
CA GLN A 54 -0.59 9.95 6.32
C GLN A 54 -1.75 9.20 5.66
N ARG A 55 -2.01 9.48 4.38
CA ARG A 55 -3.11 8.88 3.59
C ARG A 55 -2.62 7.87 2.54
N THR A 56 -1.34 7.53 2.57
CA THR A 56 -0.63 6.69 1.59
C THR A 56 0.34 5.78 2.34
N ARG A 57 0.29 4.46 2.11
CA ARG A 57 1.22 3.52 2.77
C ARG A 57 1.67 2.38 1.87
N VAL A 58 2.86 1.85 2.17
CA VAL A 58 3.38 0.58 1.60
C VAL A 58 3.30 -0.48 2.68
N ILE A 59 2.69 -1.63 2.36
CA ILE A 59 2.56 -2.76 3.27
C ILE A 59 3.16 -4.02 2.67
N SER A 60 3.69 -4.89 3.54
CA SER A 60 4.24 -6.19 3.17
C SER A 60 3.11 -7.23 3.12
N ASP A 61 2.99 -7.95 2.01
CA ASP A 61 2.02 -9.03 1.77
C ASP A 61 2.34 -10.31 2.59
N SER A 62 3.49 -10.35 3.26
CA SER A 62 3.99 -11.50 4.01
C SER A 62 3.29 -11.76 5.36
N PHE A 63 2.26 -10.99 5.71
CA PHE A 63 1.50 -11.19 6.95
C PHE A 63 0.25 -12.08 6.80
N GLU A 64 0.01 -12.65 5.60
CA GLU A 64 -1.23 -13.40 5.31
C GLU A 64 -0.99 -14.87 4.90
N LYS A 65 0.17 -15.44 5.24
CA LYS A 65 0.40 -16.89 5.17
C LYS A 65 1.06 -17.40 6.45
N GLU A 66 0.28 -17.42 7.53
CA GLU A 66 0.47 -18.40 8.59
C GLU A 66 -0.87 -19.12 8.76
N ASP A 67 -1.09 -20.14 7.93
CA ASP A 67 -2.00 -21.24 8.25
C ASP A 67 -1.19 -22.28 9.04
N PRO A 68 -1.26 -22.32 10.38
CA PRO A 68 -0.74 -23.46 11.13
C PRO A 68 -1.77 -24.59 11.13
N GLU A 69 -1.98 -25.25 9.99
CA GLU A 69 -2.70 -26.53 9.96
C GLU A 69 -1.87 -27.58 9.21
N ALA A 70 -1.06 -28.33 9.98
CA ALA A 70 -0.85 -29.77 9.86
C ALA A 70 0.27 -30.19 10.84
N ALA A 71 -0.03 -30.16 12.15
CA ALA A 71 0.62 -31.09 13.05
C ALA A 71 0.01 -32.47 12.77
N SER A 72 0.71 -33.27 11.97
CA SER A 72 0.45 -34.72 11.82
C SER A 72 0.97 -35.48 13.04
#